data_AF-A0ABD5DT25-F1
#
_entry.id   AF-A0ABD5DT25-F1
#
_cell.length_a   1.000
_cell.length_b   1.000
_cell.length_c   1.000
_cell.angle_alpha   90.00
_cell.angle_beta   90.00
_cell.angle_gamma   90.00
#
_symmetry.space_group_name_H-M   'P 1'
#
loop_
_entity.id
_entity.type
_entity.pdbx_description
1 polymer ?
#
loop_
_entity_poly.entity_id
_entity_poly.type
_entity_poly.pdbx_seq_one_letter_code
_entity_poly.pdbx_strand_id
1 'polypeptide(L)'
;LPLIYEFPKHLVEAGEHLKPENFYITNPNLGASVDLEYLISEFNKVKDASEESLRDFLAKHLNIEIGMNLRANRWAGAEYWNAQAKDIQIDQLIELSDVITLGIDGGGLDDLLGFAALGRLTEDPRIWWLWNHAWA
;
A
#
# COMPACT_ATOMS: atom_id res chain seq x y z
N LEU A 1 13.01 15.88 -0.15
CA LEU A 1 11.99 15.04 -0.82
C LEU A 1 12.58 13.66 -1.04
N PRO A 2 12.04 12.60 -0.42
CA PRO A 2 12.40 11.24 -0.81
C PRO A 2 11.90 10.99 -2.24
N LEU A 3 12.80 10.57 -3.13
CA LEU A 3 12.45 10.10 -4.48
C LEU A 3 12.32 8.59 -4.44
N ILE A 4 11.15 8.09 -4.82
CA ILE A 4 10.88 6.67 -5.01
C ILE A 4 10.99 6.36 -6.50
N TYR A 5 11.69 5.28 -6.83
CA TYR A 5 11.86 4.80 -8.20
C TYR A 5 11.04 3.53 -8.38
N GLU A 6 10.28 3.46 -9.47
CA GLU A 6 9.32 2.38 -9.74
C GLU A 6 9.44 1.88 -11.18
N PHE A 7 9.10 0.61 -11.38
CA PHE A 7 8.95 0.07 -12.72
C PHE A 7 7.74 0.70 -13.43
N PRO A 8 7.88 1.11 -14.70
CA PRO A 8 6.74 1.39 -15.55
C PRO A 8 5.79 0.19 -15.60
N LYS A 9 4.49 0.44 -15.47
CA LYS A 9 3.44 -0.60 -15.42
C LYS A 9 3.56 -1.63 -16.55
N HIS A 10 3.81 -1.17 -17.78
CA HIS A 10 3.93 -2.05 -18.95
C HIS A 10 5.13 -3.03 -18.87
N LEU A 11 6.21 -2.66 -18.17
CA LEU A 11 7.35 -3.56 -17.93
C LEU A 11 7.02 -4.60 -16.85
N VAL A 12 6.23 -4.20 -15.84
CA VAL A 12 5.74 -5.15 -14.83
C VAL A 12 4.82 -6.18 -15.48
N GLU A 13 3.83 -5.72 -16.28
CA GLU A 13 2.88 -6.57 -17.01
C GLU A 13 3.57 -7.51 -18.02
N ALA A 14 4.67 -7.06 -18.64
CA ALA A 14 5.47 -7.89 -19.55
C ALA A 14 6.45 -8.84 -18.83
N GLY A 15 6.54 -8.81 -17.50
CA GLY A 15 7.48 -9.64 -16.73
C GLY A 15 8.95 -9.19 -16.81
N GLU A 16 9.20 -8.00 -17.37
CA GLU A 16 10.55 -7.45 -17.57
C GLU A 16 11.25 -7.13 -16.24
N HIS A 17 10.49 -6.89 -15.18
CA HIS A 17 11.00 -6.70 -13.81
C HIS A 17 11.70 -7.93 -13.24
N LEU A 18 11.50 -9.12 -13.81
CA LEU A 18 12.20 -10.35 -13.41
C LEU A 18 13.58 -10.50 -14.05
N LYS A 19 13.94 -9.62 -14.99
CA LYS A 19 15.23 -9.65 -15.66
C LYS A 19 16.25 -8.80 -14.89
N PRO A 20 17.40 -9.38 -14.48
CA PRO A 20 18.42 -8.65 -13.74
C PRO A 20 18.93 -7.39 -14.45
N GLU A 21 18.94 -7.37 -15.78
CA GLU A 21 19.32 -6.20 -16.56
C GLU A 21 18.44 -4.97 -16.29
N ASN A 22 17.24 -5.14 -15.73
CA ASN A 22 16.32 -4.06 -15.42
C ASN A 22 16.33 -3.65 -13.93
N PHE A 23 17.13 -4.28 -13.07
CA PHE A 23 17.12 -4.02 -11.62
C PHE A 23 17.58 -2.59 -11.27
N TYR A 24 18.31 -1.93 -12.16
CA TYR A 24 18.74 -0.53 -12.00
C TYR A 24 17.55 0.45 -11.94
N ILE A 25 16.38 0.09 -12.49
CA ILE A 25 15.22 0.99 -12.60
C ILE A 25 14.77 1.48 -11.22
N THR A 26 14.75 0.60 -10.23
CA THR A 26 14.35 0.93 -8.84
C THR A 26 15.54 1.10 -7.90
N ASN A 27 16.75 0.85 -8.39
CA ASN A 27 17.99 0.93 -7.63
C ASN A 27 18.93 1.98 -8.27
N PRO A 28 18.65 3.30 -8.09
CA PRO A 28 19.43 4.37 -8.71
C PRO A 28 20.90 4.40 -8.27
N ASN A 29 21.23 3.79 -7.13
CA ASN A 29 22.60 3.70 -6.58
C ASN A 29 23.28 2.35 -6.87
N LEU A 30 22.80 1.60 -7.86
CA LEU A 30 23.39 0.33 -8.28
C LEU A 30 24.84 0.53 -8.77
N GLY A 31 25.77 -0.25 -8.22
CA GLY A 31 27.21 -0.11 -8.43
C GLY A 31 27.90 0.90 -7.50
N ALA A 32 27.17 1.63 -6.66
CA ALA A 32 27.73 2.52 -5.65
C ALA A 32 27.49 1.99 -4.23
N SER A 33 26.22 1.96 -3.80
CA SER A 33 25.81 1.45 -2.47
C SER A 33 24.96 0.20 -2.54
N VAL A 34 24.52 -0.20 -3.74
CA VAL A 34 23.76 -1.42 -4.02
C VAL A 34 24.60 -2.30 -4.94
N ASP A 35 24.86 -3.53 -4.52
CA ASP A 35 25.66 -4.51 -5.27
C ASP A 35 24.74 -5.37 -6.16
N LEU A 36 25.01 -5.40 -7.47
CA LEU A 36 24.26 -6.19 -8.43
C LEU A 36 24.45 -7.69 -8.23
N GLU A 37 25.66 -8.14 -7.88
CA GLU A 37 25.95 -9.57 -7.66
C GLU A 37 25.17 -10.09 -6.46
N TYR A 38 25.06 -9.28 -5.41
CA TYR A 38 24.20 -9.56 -4.26
C TYR A 38 22.73 -9.71 -4.67
N LEU A 39 22.18 -8.75 -5.42
CA LEU A 39 20.79 -8.81 -5.88
C LEU A 39 20.51 -10.04 -6.75
N ILE A 40 21.42 -10.37 -7.67
CA ILE A 40 21.30 -11.56 -8.52
C ILE A 40 21.35 -12.84 -7.67
N SER A 41 22.26 -12.90 -6.69
CA SER A 41 22.38 -14.04 -5.77
C SER A 41 21.09 -14.25 -4.96
N GLU A 42 20.57 -13.19 -4.35
CA GLU A 42 19.32 -13.25 -3.58
C GLU A 42 18.13 -13.60 -4.47
N PHE A 43 18.02 -13.01 -5.66
CA PHE A 43 16.98 -13.34 -6.62
C PHE A 43 17.02 -14.82 -7.01
N ASN A 44 18.21 -15.36 -7.31
CA ASN A 44 18.37 -16.77 -7.68
C ASN A 44 18.00 -17.73 -6.55
N LYS A 45 18.18 -17.34 -5.28
CA LYS A 45 17.75 -18.17 -4.14
C LYS A 45 16.23 -18.29 -4.05
N VAL A 46 15.50 -17.24 -4.44
CA VAL A 46 14.04 -17.17 -4.24
C VAL A 46 13.21 -17.44 -5.49
N LYS A 47 13.77 -17.22 -6.70
CA LYS A 47 13.03 -17.31 -7.97
C LYS A 47 12.37 -18.67 -8.22
N ASP A 48 13.01 -19.75 -7.77
CA ASP A 48 12.54 -21.13 -7.95
C ASP A 48 12.06 -21.77 -6.63
N ALA A 49 12.09 -21.03 -5.51
CA ALA A 49 11.83 -21.58 -4.18
C ALA A 49 10.35 -21.53 -3.79
N SER A 50 9.83 -20.34 -3.49
CA SER A 50 8.44 -20.13 -3.12
C SER A 50 7.94 -18.78 -3.62
N GLU A 51 6.65 -18.71 -3.95
CA GLU A 51 6.02 -17.49 -4.42
C GLU A 51 6.05 -16.38 -3.35
N GLU A 52 6.04 -16.75 -2.07
CA GLU A 52 6.17 -15.82 -0.95
C GLU A 52 7.57 -15.20 -0.87
N SER A 53 8.63 -16.00 -0.90
CA SER A 53 10.00 -15.50 -0.86
C SER A 53 10.37 -14.66 -2.08
N LEU A 54 9.82 -15.00 -3.25
CA LEU A 54 9.98 -14.20 -4.46
C LEU A 54 9.31 -12.82 -4.29
N ARG A 55 8.06 -12.76 -3.80
CA ARG A 55 7.37 -11.48 -3.56
C ARG A 55 8.10 -10.59 -2.57
N ASP A 56 8.62 -11.19 -1.51
CA ASP A 56 9.43 -10.50 -0.50
C ASP A 56 10.66 -9.83 -1.14
N PHE A 57 11.35 -10.53 -2.03
CA PHE A 57 12.46 -9.97 -2.78
C PHE A 57 12.00 -8.84 -3.72
N LEU A 58 10.93 -9.06 -4.49
CA LEU A 58 10.41 -8.08 -5.44
C LEU A 58 9.95 -6.78 -4.75
N ALA A 59 9.30 -6.88 -3.59
CA ALA A 59 8.89 -5.72 -2.80
C ALA A 59 10.11 -4.98 -2.22
N LYS A 60 11.04 -5.71 -1.59
CA LYS A 60 12.17 -5.11 -0.86
C LYS A 60 13.24 -4.52 -1.77
N HIS A 61 13.52 -5.15 -2.91
CA HIS A 61 14.65 -4.80 -3.76
C HIS A 61 14.24 -4.20 -5.09
N LEU A 62 13.06 -4.53 -5.61
CA LEU A 62 12.58 -4.09 -6.92
C LEU A 62 11.38 -3.14 -6.85
N ASN A 63 10.97 -2.73 -5.64
CA ASN A 63 9.83 -1.83 -5.40
C ASN A 63 8.56 -2.21 -6.20
N ILE A 64 8.31 -3.51 -6.34
CA ILE A 64 7.11 -4.02 -7.00
C ILE A 64 5.96 -4.05 -5.99
N GLU A 65 4.85 -3.40 -6.33
CA GLU A 65 3.63 -3.45 -5.55
C GLU A 65 3.09 -4.88 -5.51
N ILE A 66 3.09 -5.49 -4.32
CA ILE A 66 2.46 -6.78 -4.09
C ILE A 66 0.98 -6.51 -3.83
N GLY A 67 0.17 -6.62 -4.88
CA GLY A 67 -1.25 -6.28 -4.83
C GLY A 67 -2.03 -6.99 -3.71
N MET A 68 -3.08 -6.32 -3.23
CA MET A 68 -3.91 -6.72 -2.08
C MET A 68 -4.58 -8.12 -2.19
N ASN A 69 -4.56 -8.75 -3.37
CA ASN A 69 -5.27 -10.00 -3.68
C ASN A 69 -4.52 -11.31 -3.32
N LEU A 70 -3.30 -11.25 -2.77
CA LEU A 70 -2.38 -12.39 -2.80
C LEU A 70 -2.32 -13.22 -1.50
N ARG A 71 -3.42 -13.97 -1.31
CA ARG A 71 -3.70 -15.25 -0.60
C ARG A 71 -2.96 -15.74 0.66
N ALA A 72 -1.69 -15.45 0.93
CA ALA A 72 -0.99 -16.08 2.07
C ALA A 72 -1.13 -15.29 3.40
N ASN A 73 -1.04 -13.96 3.34
CA ASN A 73 -1.14 -13.06 4.50
C ASN A 73 -2.05 -11.85 4.19
N ARG A 74 -3.10 -12.06 3.40
CA ARG A 74 -4.01 -10.98 3.02
C ARG A 74 -4.69 -10.40 4.27
N TRP A 75 -4.74 -9.08 4.38
CA TRP A 75 -5.66 -8.45 5.30
C TRP A 75 -7.08 -8.79 4.87
N ALA A 76 -7.83 -9.50 5.72
CA ALA A 76 -9.18 -9.96 5.38
C ALA A 76 -10.13 -8.82 4.97
N GLY A 77 -9.89 -7.59 5.46
CA GLY A 77 -10.65 -6.40 5.10
C GLY A 77 -10.42 -5.91 3.66
N ALA A 78 -9.33 -6.32 3.01
CA ALA A 78 -8.96 -5.87 1.66
C ALA A 78 -10.05 -6.17 0.61
N GLU A 79 -10.71 -7.33 0.71
CA GLU A 79 -11.79 -7.73 -0.20
C GLU A 79 -13.02 -6.83 -0.10
N TYR A 80 -13.22 -6.21 1.07
CA TYR A 80 -14.39 -5.40 1.37
C TYR A 80 -14.09 -3.90 1.24
N TRP A 81 -12.85 -3.48 1.44
CA TRP A 81 -12.46 -2.07 1.62
C TRP A 81 -12.98 -1.15 0.51
N ASN A 82 -12.59 -1.41 -0.74
CA ASN A 82 -13.01 -0.59 -1.87
C ASN A 82 -14.51 -0.68 -2.14
N ALA A 83 -15.13 -1.84 -1.86
CA ALA A 83 -16.56 -2.03 -2.02
C ALA A 83 -17.40 -1.30 -0.96
N GLN A 84 -16.80 -0.96 0.20
CA GLN A 84 -17.44 -0.15 1.23
C GLN A 84 -17.27 1.36 1.01
N ALA A 85 -16.53 1.78 -0.03
CA ALA A 85 -16.35 3.20 -0.33
C ALA A 85 -17.70 3.85 -0.62
N LYS A 86 -17.98 4.96 0.07
CA LYS A 86 -19.21 5.72 -0.05
C LYS A 86 -18.90 7.20 -0.03
N ASP A 87 -19.57 7.95 -0.90
CA ASP A 87 -19.58 9.41 -0.80
C ASP A 87 -20.52 9.80 0.34
N ILE A 88 -19.93 10.32 1.41
CA ILE A 88 -20.64 10.81 2.60
C ILE A 88 -20.09 12.18 2.96
N GLN A 89 -20.99 13.07 3.36
CA GLN A 89 -20.63 14.37 3.91
C GLN A 89 -20.60 14.29 5.44
N ILE A 90 -19.77 15.12 6.07
CA ILE A 90 -19.61 15.09 7.54
C ILE A 90 -20.93 15.43 8.26
N ASP A 91 -21.76 16.31 7.70
CA ASP A 91 -23.07 16.66 8.27
C ASP A 91 -24.01 15.44 8.33
N GLN A 92 -23.97 14.57 7.31
CA GLN A 92 -24.76 13.33 7.31
C GLN A 92 -24.29 12.38 8.42
N LEU A 93 -22.99 12.34 8.70
CA LEU A 93 -22.44 11.53 9.78
C LEU A 93 -22.94 12.05 11.14
N ILE A 94 -22.97 13.37 11.33
CA ILE A 94 -23.47 14.03 12.53
C ILE A 94 -24.96 13.73 12.74
N GLU A 95 -25.77 13.86 11.70
CA GLU A 95 -27.23 13.67 11.78
C GLU A 95 -27.63 12.22 12.05
N LEU A 96 -26.91 11.25 11.46
CA LEU A 96 -27.32 9.84 11.47
C LEU A 96 -26.68 9.00 12.58
N SER A 97 -25.71 9.53 13.31
CA SER A 97 -24.94 8.76 14.30
C SER A 97 -25.43 8.98 15.73
N ASP A 98 -25.49 7.90 16.52
CA ASP A 98 -25.77 8.02 17.96
C ASP A 98 -24.50 8.28 18.79
N VAL A 99 -23.34 7.89 18.26
CA VAL A 99 -22.01 8.18 18.79
C VAL A 99 -21.03 8.41 17.65
N ILE A 100 -20.13 9.37 17.86
CA ILE A 100 -19.03 9.66 16.93
C ILE A 100 -17.72 9.68 17.71
N THR A 101 -16.74 8.92 17.24
CA THR A 101 -15.36 8.96 17.73
C THR A 101 -14.50 9.69 16.72
N LEU A 102 -13.62 10.56 17.22
CA LEU A 102 -12.73 11.39 16.40
C LEU A 102 -11.28 10.98 16.61
N GLY A 103 -10.50 10.99 15.53
CA GLY A 103 -9.05 10.76 15.53
C GLY A 103 -8.34 11.79 14.67
N ILE A 104 -7.15 12.19 15.11
CA ILE A 104 -6.26 13.09 14.38
C ILE A 104 -4.88 12.44 14.33
N ASP A 105 -4.27 12.48 13.16
CA ASP A 105 -2.86 12.14 12.96
C ASP A 105 -2.14 13.36 12.39
N GLY A 106 -1.14 13.85 13.11
CA GLY A 106 -0.40 15.06 12.75
C GLY A 106 0.50 14.90 11.51
N GLY A 107 0.68 13.68 10.99
CA GLY A 107 1.52 13.43 9.80
C GLY A 107 3.02 13.65 10.04
N GLY A 108 3.44 13.85 11.30
CA GLY A 108 4.87 13.93 11.66
C GLY A 108 5.69 15.04 10.99
N LEU A 109 5.05 16.06 10.40
CA LEU A 109 5.64 17.12 9.53
C LEU A 109 6.13 16.66 8.15
N ASP A 110 6.14 15.36 7.87
CA ASP A 110 6.58 14.77 6.60
C ASP A 110 5.40 14.26 5.74
N ASP A 111 4.24 14.00 6.35
CA ASP A 111 2.99 13.56 5.73
C ASP A 111 1.84 14.56 5.96
N LEU A 112 0.72 14.33 5.28
CA LEU A 112 -0.50 15.13 5.44
C LEU A 112 -1.05 15.03 6.87
N LEU A 113 -1.54 16.15 7.41
CA LEU A 113 -2.40 16.14 8.60
C LEU A 113 -3.68 15.38 8.26
N GLY A 114 -4.00 14.32 9.00
CA GLY A 114 -5.17 13.49 8.81
C GLY A 114 -6.21 13.66 9.92
N PHE A 115 -7.48 13.68 9.55
CA PHE A 115 -8.62 13.62 10.47
C PHE A 115 -9.57 12.50 10.06
N ALA A 116 -10.07 11.78 11.07
CA ALA A 116 -11.04 10.70 10.92
C ALA A 116 -12.21 10.92 11.88
N ALA A 117 -13.43 10.90 11.35
CA ALA A 117 -14.67 10.83 12.13
C ALA A 117 -15.36 9.49 11.84
N LEU A 118 -15.46 8.65 12.86
CA LEU A 118 -16.10 7.34 12.78
C LEU A 118 -17.40 7.37 13.58
N GLY A 119 -18.53 7.28 12.87
CA GLY A 119 -19.87 7.36 13.45
C GLY A 119 -20.60 6.02 13.38
N ARG A 120 -21.30 5.65 14.45
CA ARG A 120 -22.20 4.49 14.48
C ARG A 120 -23.62 4.95 14.19
N LEU A 121 -24.25 4.36 13.18
CA LEU A 121 -25.58 4.80 12.75
C LEU A 121 -26.65 4.46 13.81
N THR A 122 -27.53 5.42 14.11
CA THR A 122 -28.63 5.23 15.04
C THR A 122 -29.63 4.18 14.54
N GLU A 123 -29.90 4.13 13.23
CA GLU A 123 -30.89 3.20 12.65
C GLU A 123 -30.43 1.74 12.63
N ASP A 124 -29.14 1.47 12.38
CA ASP A 124 -28.53 0.13 12.51
C ASP A 124 -27.16 0.26 13.21
N PRO A 125 -27.06 -0.04 14.52
CA PRO A 125 -25.82 0.13 15.28
C PRO A 125 -24.72 -0.86 14.88
N ARG A 126 -24.97 -1.78 13.94
CA ARG A 126 -23.94 -2.64 13.34
C ARG A 126 -23.21 -1.96 12.19
N ILE A 127 -23.75 -0.87 11.66
CA ILE A 127 -23.17 -0.11 10.55
C ILE A 127 -22.44 1.10 11.10
N TRP A 128 -21.20 1.25 10.63
CA TRP A 128 -20.34 2.37 10.98
C TRP A 128 -19.89 3.06 9.70
N TRP A 129 -19.93 4.39 9.69
CA TRP A 129 -19.44 5.21 8.59
C TRP A 129 -18.19 5.96 9.03
N LEU A 130 -17.18 5.96 8.17
CA LEU A 130 -15.93 6.66 8.38
C LEU A 130 -15.81 7.80 7.37
N TRP A 131 -15.75 9.02 7.86
CA TRP A 131 -15.39 10.20 7.07
C TRP A 131 -13.93 10.55 7.36
N ASN A 132 -13.11 10.68 6.32
CA ASN A 132 -11.71 11.06 6.43
C ASN A 132 -11.43 12.33 5.65
N HIS A 133 -10.51 13.14 6.15
CA HIS A 133 -9.98 14.30 5.45
C HIS A 133 -8.49 14.43 5.72
N ALA A 134 -7.73 14.76 4.67
CA ALA A 134 -6.31 15.02 4.76
C ALA A 134 -6.02 16.42 4.19
N TRP A 135 -5.29 17.23 4.94
CA TRP A 135 -4.89 18.58 4.51
C TRP A 135 -3.53 18.53 3.83
N ALA A 136 -3.46 19.06 2.61
CA ALA A 136 -2.26 19.23 1.80
C ALA A 136 -1.85 20.70 1.67
#